data_AF-A0A3B8U7F6-F1
#
_entry.id   AF-A0A3B8U7F6-F1
#
_cell.length_a   1.000
_cell.length_b   1.000
_cell.length_c   1.000
_cell.angle_alpha   90.00
_cell.angle_beta   90.00
_cell.angle_gamma   90.00
#
_symmetry.space_group_name_H-M   'P 1'
#
loop_
_entity.id
_entity.type
_entity.pdbx_description
1 polymer ?
#
loop_
_entity_poly.entity_id
_entity_poly.type
_entity_poly.pdbx_seq_one_letter_code
_entity_poly.pdbx_strand_id
1 'polypeptide(L)'
;ESASSAKEESQGEKFNTKLIRWGQYAAVGMFLASEAWLIYQTAQQAMGFFPIQEVMGSSDESKKAFLRDAKEMTDLCSDSRYAQMCEGNLGIVRNLMPQFTHEVMGNFSRHLEGQGISVGNETVRADLLHPSQCNLVAKKVASMTQDWLDGVWTPCKDGDPFIISEDDYVIDGHHRWAVCAVQRELVSVYCISLPATKIFEMLKGFPGVTQATHPGTDVCGSL
;
A
#
# COMPACT_ATOMS: atom_id res chain seq x y z
N GLU A 1 36.88 79.91 11.00
CA GLU A 1 37.11 79.32 12.33
C GLU A 1 36.51 77.92 12.30
N SER A 2 37.27 76.88 11.95
CA SER A 2 38.16 76.05 12.78
C SER A 2 37.44 75.11 13.77
N ALA A 3 37.89 73.84 13.74
CA ALA A 3 37.51 72.63 14.51
C ALA A 3 36.43 71.77 13.84
N SER A 4 36.58 70.47 13.58
CA SER A 4 37.54 69.48 14.06
C SER A 4 37.59 68.28 13.09
N SER A 5 38.79 67.93 12.63
CA SER A 5 39.11 66.72 11.88
C SER A 5 39.54 65.60 12.84
N ALA A 6 39.49 64.35 12.35
CA ALA A 6 39.90 63.08 12.96
C ALA A 6 38.86 62.32 13.81
N LYS A 7 38.10 61.43 13.16
CA LYS A 7 38.39 59.98 13.25
C LYS A 7 37.48 59.20 12.28
N GLU A 8 38.07 58.89 11.13
CA GLU A 8 37.59 57.91 10.19
C GLU A 8 38.42 56.64 10.44
N GLU A 9 37.89 55.68 11.19
CA GLU A 9 38.33 54.27 11.11
C GLU A 9 37.36 53.34 11.84
N SER A 10 37.12 52.17 11.25
CA SER A 10 36.25 51.06 11.69
C SER A 10 34.76 51.11 11.31
N GLN A 11 34.50 51.37 10.03
CA GLN A 11 33.55 50.50 9.32
C GLN A 11 34.16 49.10 9.26
N GLY A 12 33.65 48.13 10.04
CA GLY A 12 34.19 46.77 9.91
C GLY A 12 33.81 45.76 10.98
N GLU A 13 32.70 45.83 11.72
CA GLU A 13 32.43 44.77 12.71
C GLU A 13 30.99 44.61 13.22
N LYS A 14 29.97 44.93 12.40
CA LYS A 14 28.55 44.76 12.82
C LYS A 14 27.66 43.95 11.88
N PHE A 15 28.23 43.29 10.87
CA PHE A 15 27.47 42.47 9.92
C PHE A 15 27.73 40.95 10.03
N ASN A 16 28.39 40.46 11.09
CA ASN A 16 28.74 39.03 11.21
C ASN A 16 28.27 38.33 12.50
N THR A 17 27.17 38.78 13.12
CA THR A 17 26.59 38.10 14.29
C THR A 17 25.15 37.63 14.11
N LYS A 18 24.49 37.93 12.98
CA LYS A 18 23.15 37.40 12.66
C LYS A 18 23.13 36.11 11.82
N LEU A 19 24.21 35.80 11.10
CA LEU A 19 24.29 34.59 10.25
C LEU A 19 24.72 33.33 11.02
N ILE A 20 25.45 33.47 12.13
CA ILE A 20 25.93 32.32 12.91
C ILE A 20 24.80 31.67 13.74
N ARG A 21 23.72 32.41 14.04
CA ARG A 21 22.62 31.90 14.87
C ARG A 21 21.64 30.98 14.11
N TRP A 22 21.65 30.95 12.78
CA TRP A 22 20.80 30.04 11.98
C TRP A 22 21.47 28.69 11.66
N GLY A 23 22.81 28.64 11.64
CA GLY A 23 23.54 27.39 11.36
C GLY A 23 23.43 26.33 12.46
N GLN A 24 23.28 26.74 13.72
CA GLN A 24 23.19 25.80 14.85
C GLN A 24 21.81 25.11 14.96
N TYR A 25 20.71 25.79 14.60
CA TYR A 25 19.38 25.17 14.62
C TYR A 25 19.17 24.18 13.46
N ALA A 26 19.78 24.43 12.29
CA ALA A 26 19.73 23.50 11.16
C ALA A 26 20.50 22.19 11.46
N ALA A 27 21.67 22.29 12.09
CA ALA A 27 22.48 21.11 12.45
C ALA A 27 21.80 20.25 13.53
N VAL A 28 21.17 20.87 14.54
CA VAL A 28 20.45 20.15 15.60
C VAL A 28 19.15 19.51 15.06
N GLY A 29 18.46 20.19 14.14
CA GLY A 29 17.28 19.63 13.45
C GLY A 29 17.61 18.43 12.56
N MET A 30 18.76 18.45 11.88
CA MET A 30 19.23 17.31 11.07
C MET A 30 19.68 16.12 11.93
N PHE A 31 20.29 16.36 13.11
CA PHE A 31 20.74 15.29 14.01
C PHE A 31 19.58 14.57 14.71
N LEU A 32 18.54 15.32 15.11
CA LEU A 32 17.32 14.73 15.71
C LEU A 32 16.50 13.93 14.68
N ALA A 33 16.49 14.35 13.41
CA ALA A 33 15.85 13.60 12.34
C ALA A 33 16.59 12.28 12.02
N SER A 34 17.93 12.25 12.12
CA SER A 34 18.70 11.03 11.87
C SER A 34 18.54 9.99 12.98
N GLU A 35 18.50 10.41 14.25
CA GLU A 35 18.28 9.47 15.35
C GLU A 35 16.83 8.99 15.42
N ALA A 36 15.84 9.84 15.14
CA ALA A 36 14.45 9.41 15.03
C ALA A 36 14.25 8.41 13.88
N TRP A 37 14.93 8.61 12.75
CA TRP A 37 14.92 7.68 11.62
C TRP A 37 15.61 6.35 11.97
N LEU A 38 16.75 6.39 12.65
CA LEU A 38 17.45 5.19 13.09
C LEU A 38 16.64 4.43 14.13
N ILE A 39 16.01 5.12 15.08
CA ILE A 39 15.09 4.52 16.07
C ILE A 39 13.87 3.93 15.38
N TYR A 40 13.30 4.60 14.38
CA TYR A 40 12.21 4.06 13.58
C TYR A 40 12.63 2.77 12.85
N GLN A 41 13.78 2.77 12.16
CA GLN A 41 14.29 1.57 11.51
C GLN A 41 14.59 0.44 12.50
N THR A 42 15.20 0.75 13.63
CA THR A 42 15.55 -0.23 14.67
C THR A 42 14.29 -0.80 15.31
N ALA A 43 13.25 0.02 15.52
CA ALA A 43 11.96 -0.44 16.01
C ALA A 43 11.24 -1.35 15.00
N GLN A 44 11.31 -1.03 13.70
CA GLN A 44 10.76 -1.89 12.63
C GLN A 44 11.48 -3.25 12.59
N GLN A 45 12.82 -3.25 12.67
CA GLN A 45 13.64 -4.48 12.73
C GLN A 45 13.37 -5.32 14.00
N ALA A 46 13.22 -4.67 15.17
CA ALA A 46 12.99 -5.36 16.44
C ALA A 46 11.57 -5.95 16.56
N MET A 47 10.59 -5.37 15.85
CA MET A 47 9.20 -5.87 15.82
C MET A 47 8.99 -7.00 14.80
N GLY A 48 10.03 -7.48 14.11
CA GLY A 48 9.89 -8.52 13.07
C GLY A 48 9.06 -8.06 11.86
N PHE A 49 8.74 -6.76 11.76
CA PHE A 49 8.14 -6.16 10.60
C PHE A 49 9.26 -5.92 9.59
N PHE A 50 9.64 -6.97 8.87
CA PHE A 50 10.43 -6.77 7.65
C PHE A 50 9.54 -5.94 6.71
N PRO A 51 9.91 -4.69 6.39
CA PRO A 51 9.14 -3.96 5.40
C PRO A 51 9.29 -4.71 4.08
N ILE A 52 8.18 -4.91 3.37
CA ILE A 52 8.10 -5.40 1.97
C ILE A 52 9.17 -4.74 1.06
N GLN A 53 9.67 -3.57 1.46
CA GLN A 53 10.75 -2.77 0.90
C GLN A 53 12.03 -3.53 0.50
N GLU A 54 12.42 -4.62 1.16
CA GLU A 54 13.63 -5.37 0.76
C GLU A 54 13.36 -6.49 -0.25
N VAL A 55 12.11 -6.96 -0.31
CA VAL A 55 11.68 -8.01 -1.24
C VAL A 55 11.32 -7.43 -2.61
N MET A 56 10.73 -6.23 -2.67
CA MET A 56 10.44 -5.53 -3.91
C MET A 56 10.51 -4.01 -3.72
N GLY A 57 11.60 -3.41 -4.20
CA GLY A 57 11.72 -1.95 -4.23
C GLY A 57 10.68 -1.30 -5.15
N SER A 58 10.47 0.00 -4.99
CA SER A 58 9.56 0.79 -5.82
C SER A 58 10.14 1.14 -7.21
N SER A 59 11.28 0.55 -7.59
CA SER A 59 12.01 0.88 -8.81
C SER A 59 11.63 -0.02 -9.98
N ASP A 60 11.87 0.43 -11.21
CA ASP A 60 11.62 -0.36 -12.42
C ASP A 60 12.46 -1.66 -12.43
N GLU A 61 13.63 -1.67 -11.80
CA GLU A 61 14.47 -2.87 -11.62
C GLU A 61 13.78 -3.91 -10.75
N SER A 62 13.11 -3.48 -9.69
CA SER A 62 12.38 -4.37 -8.77
C SER A 62 11.14 -4.96 -9.44
N LYS A 63 10.41 -4.15 -10.21
CA LYS A 63 9.32 -4.61 -11.07
C LYS A 63 9.80 -5.64 -12.10
N LYS A 64 10.95 -5.39 -12.75
CA LYS A 64 11.57 -6.34 -13.68
C LYS A 64 12.04 -7.62 -12.98
N ALA A 65 12.50 -7.55 -11.73
CA ALA A 65 12.84 -8.73 -10.95
C ALA A 65 11.61 -9.59 -10.66
N PHE A 66 10.54 -8.97 -10.16
CA PHE A 66 9.24 -9.62 -9.97
C PHE A 66 8.75 -10.34 -11.23
N LEU A 67 8.81 -9.68 -12.38
CA LEU A 67 8.38 -10.27 -13.66
C LEU A 67 9.21 -11.48 -14.07
N ARG A 68 10.49 -11.56 -13.71
CA ARG A 68 11.30 -12.76 -13.94
C ARG A 68 10.87 -13.88 -13.00
N ASP A 69 10.68 -13.56 -11.73
CA ASP A 69 10.33 -14.52 -10.69
C ASP A 69 8.93 -15.12 -10.91
N ALA A 70 7.95 -14.28 -11.25
CA ALA A 70 6.57 -14.66 -11.47
C ALA A 70 6.34 -15.60 -12.68
N LYS A 71 7.33 -15.75 -13.58
CA LYS A 71 7.26 -16.72 -14.68
C LYS A 71 7.36 -18.17 -14.20
N GLU A 72 8.11 -18.39 -13.13
CA GLU A 72 8.46 -19.72 -12.63
C GLU A 72 7.51 -20.20 -11.51
N MET A 73 6.59 -19.35 -11.05
CA MET A 73 5.64 -19.66 -9.99
C MET A 73 4.18 -19.60 -10.46
N THR A 74 3.34 -20.41 -9.83
CA THR A 74 1.89 -20.41 -10.10
C THR A 74 1.14 -19.56 -9.09
N ASP A 75 1.50 -19.68 -7.82
CA ASP A 75 0.93 -18.94 -6.70
C ASP A 75 2.02 -18.11 -6.02
N LEU A 76 1.79 -16.81 -5.91
CA LEU A 76 2.68 -15.86 -5.28
C LEU A 76 2.83 -16.16 -3.78
N CYS A 77 1.76 -16.64 -3.14
CA CYS A 77 1.75 -16.93 -1.71
C CYS A 77 2.59 -18.16 -1.34
N SER A 78 2.93 -19.01 -2.31
CA SER A 78 3.74 -20.22 -2.10
C SER A 78 5.25 -19.98 -2.19
N ASP A 79 5.67 -18.81 -2.68
CA ASP A 79 7.09 -18.47 -2.81
C ASP A 79 7.56 -17.72 -1.57
N SER A 80 8.63 -18.21 -0.92
CA SER A 80 9.14 -17.63 0.33
C SER A 80 9.53 -16.15 0.22
N ARG A 81 9.83 -15.67 -0.99
CA ARG A 81 10.12 -14.24 -1.22
C ARG A 81 8.87 -13.40 -1.02
N TYR A 82 7.71 -13.88 -1.44
CA TYR A 82 6.47 -13.09 -1.48
C TYR A 82 5.41 -13.56 -0.47
N ALA A 83 5.66 -14.67 0.23
CA ALA A 83 4.75 -15.25 1.22
C ALA A 83 4.28 -14.25 2.27
N GLN A 84 5.14 -13.31 2.68
CA GLN A 84 4.80 -12.27 3.65
C GLN A 84 3.58 -11.42 3.22
N MET A 85 3.38 -11.21 1.91
CA MET A 85 2.20 -10.48 1.42
C MET A 85 0.88 -11.23 1.70
N CYS A 86 0.94 -12.55 1.87
CA CYS A 86 -0.22 -13.39 2.11
C CYS A 86 -0.37 -13.76 3.59
N GLU A 87 0.51 -13.27 4.47
CA GLU A 87 0.36 -13.48 5.91
C GLU A 87 -0.91 -12.82 6.45
N GLY A 88 -1.52 -13.45 7.47
CA GLY A 88 -2.74 -12.95 8.09
C GLY A 88 -4.00 -13.10 7.23
N ASN A 89 -3.96 -13.85 6.12
CA ASN A 89 -5.14 -14.05 5.28
C ASN A 89 -6.27 -14.82 5.99
N LEU A 90 -7.50 -14.69 5.49
CA LEU A 90 -8.69 -15.33 6.06
C LEU A 90 -8.92 -16.79 5.61
N GLY A 91 -7.96 -17.39 4.89
CA GLY A 91 -8.06 -18.76 4.40
C GLY A 91 -9.11 -18.95 3.30
N ILE A 92 -9.50 -17.88 2.60
CA ILE A 92 -10.53 -17.97 1.54
C ILE A 92 -9.84 -18.30 0.22
N VAL A 93 -10.18 -19.45 -0.34
CA VAL A 93 -9.68 -19.88 -1.65
C VAL A 93 -10.29 -19.05 -2.79
N ARG A 94 -9.56 -18.93 -3.90
CA ARG A 94 -9.93 -18.08 -5.04
C ARG A 94 -11.36 -18.30 -5.53
N ASN A 95 -11.75 -19.56 -5.67
CA ASN A 95 -13.05 -19.95 -6.23
C ASN A 95 -14.21 -19.55 -5.33
N LEU A 96 -13.98 -19.31 -4.04
CA LEU A 96 -15.01 -18.83 -3.10
C LEU A 96 -15.10 -17.31 -3.03
N MET A 97 -14.16 -16.59 -3.65
CA MET A 97 -14.14 -15.14 -3.63
C MET A 97 -15.31 -14.55 -4.42
N PRO A 98 -16.02 -13.57 -3.84
CA PRO A 98 -17.03 -12.82 -4.57
C PRO A 98 -16.36 -12.07 -5.72
N GLN A 99 -17.05 -11.97 -6.86
CA GLN A 99 -16.67 -11.09 -7.95
C GLN A 99 -17.72 -10.00 -8.09
N PHE A 100 -17.31 -8.73 -8.00
CA PHE A 100 -18.19 -7.58 -8.12
C PHE A 100 -18.12 -6.97 -9.51
N THR A 101 -19.28 -6.81 -10.14
CA THR A 101 -19.44 -5.84 -11.22
C THR A 101 -19.83 -4.49 -10.62
N HIS A 102 -19.70 -3.39 -11.37
CA HIS A 102 -20.16 -2.08 -10.93
C HIS A 102 -21.64 -2.08 -10.51
N GLU A 103 -22.48 -2.83 -11.23
CA GLU A 103 -23.90 -2.96 -10.91
C GLU A 103 -24.13 -3.70 -9.59
N VAL A 104 -23.44 -4.83 -9.39
CA VAL A 104 -23.54 -5.63 -8.16
C VAL A 104 -23.04 -4.82 -6.97
N MET A 105 -21.93 -4.10 -7.10
CA MET A 105 -21.43 -3.23 -6.05
C MET A 105 -22.44 -2.12 -5.70
N GLY A 106 -23.01 -1.46 -6.71
CA GLY A 106 -24.04 -0.44 -6.47
C GLY A 106 -25.30 -0.99 -5.78
N ASN A 107 -25.73 -2.20 -6.14
CA ASN A 107 -26.84 -2.89 -5.47
C ASN A 107 -26.48 -3.25 -4.02
N PHE A 108 -25.27 -3.74 -3.79
CA PHE A 108 -24.79 -4.11 -2.47
C PHE A 108 -24.64 -2.90 -1.55
N SER A 109 -24.06 -1.79 -2.03
CA SER A 109 -24.00 -0.53 -1.28
C SER A 109 -25.38 -0.06 -0.82
N ARG A 110 -26.37 -0.05 -1.72
CA ARG A 110 -27.75 0.32 -1.34
C ARG A 110 -28.36 -0.61 -0.30
N HIS A 111 -28.07 -1.91 -0.39
CA HIS A 111 -28.53 -2.89 0.58
C HIS A 111 -27.91 -2.66 1.98
N LEU A 112 -26.62 -2.30 2.02
CA LEU A 112 -25.91 -1.93 3.25
C LEU A 112 -26.44 -0.62 3.85
N GLU A 113 -26.63 0.41 3.04
CA GLU A 113 -27.19 1.70 3.45
C GLU A 113 -28.59 1.54 4.06
N GLY A 114 -29.43 0.68 3.46
CA GLY A 114 -30.76 0.34 4.00
C GLY A 114 -30.73 -0.33 5.38
N GLN A 115 -29.59 -0.88 5.79
CA GLN A 115 -29.34 -1.45 7.11
C GLN A 115 -28.59 -0.48 8.04
N GLY A 116 -28.34 0.76 7.60
CA GLY A 116 -27.58 1.74 8.36
C GLY A 116 -26.06 1.50 8.36
N ILE A 117 -25.56 0.67 7.46
CA ILE A 117 -24.13 0.41 7.29
C ILE A 117 -23.58 1.36 6.22
N SER A 118 -22.54 2.12 6.54
CA SER A 118 -21.89 3.04 5.61
C SER A 118 -20.91 2.34 4.67
N VAL A 119 -20.86 2.82 3.44
CA VAL A 119 -19.81 2.52 2.47
C VAL A 119 -19.11 3.84 2.10
N GLY A 120 -17.87 4.01 2.55
CA GLY A 120 -17.07 5.20 2.29
C GLY A 120 -16.15 5.04 1.09
N ASN A 121 -15.75 6.15 0.46
CA ASN A 121 -14.60 6.17 -0.42
C ASN A 121 -13.43 6.82 0.31
N GLU A 122 -12.28 6.15 0.31
CA GLU A 122 -11.07 6.66 0.93
C GLU A 122 -9.83 6.33 0.10
N THR A 123 -8.69 6.93 0.46
CA THR A 123 -7.40 6.66 -0.16
C THR A 123 -6.47 6.10 0.91
N VAL A 124 -5.99 4.87 0.69
CA VAL A 124 -5.14 4.15 1.64
C VAL A 124 -3.86 3.69 0.96
N ARG A 125 -2.84 3.38 1.75
CA ARG A 125 -1.65 2.70 1.24
C ARG A 125 -1.95 1.23 1.07
N ALA A 126 -1.73 0.70 -0.13
CA ALA A 126 -2.07 -0.70 -0.44
C ALA A 126 -1.31 -1.71 0.43
N ASP A 127 -0.07 -1.39 0.85
CA ASP A 127 0.76 -2.27 1.68
C ASP A 127 0.33 -2.36 3.15
N LEU A 128 -0.70 -1.60 3.55
CA LEU A 128 -1.30 -1.69 4.89
C LEU A 128 -2.53 -2.60 4.94
N LEU A 129 -3.03 -3.04 3.79
CA LEU A 129 -4.21 -3.89 3.72
C LEU A 129 -3.84 -5.38 3.82
N HIS A 130 -4.79 -6.19 4.25
CA HIS A 130 -4.64 -7.63 4.39
C HIS A 130 -5.42 -8.39 3.30
N PRO A 131 -4.87 -9.44 2.70
CA PRO A 131 -5.64 -10.22 1.74
C PRO A 131 -6.62 -11.14 2.47
N SER A 132 -7.91 -11.09 2.14
CA SER A 132 -8.83 -12.17 2.58
C SER A 132 -8.56 -13.50 1.85
N GLN A 133 -8.05 -13.42 0.61
CA GLN A 133 -7.75 -14.56 -0.24
C GLN A 133 -6.39 -15.18 0.10
N CYS A 134 -6.30 -16.51 0.12
CA CYS A 134 -5.07 -17.23 0.47
C CYS A 134 -4.16 -17.61 -0.71
N ASN A 135 -4.58 -17.37 -1.96
CA ASN A 135 -3.78 -17.65 -3.16
C ASN A 135 -3.77 -16.44 -4.09
N LEU A 136 -2.65 -16.12 -4.71
CA LEU A 136 -2.52 -15.07 -5.70
C LEU A 136 -1.86 -15.61 -6.96
N VAL A 137 -2.63 -15.75 -8.04
CA VAL A 137 -2.11 -16.25 -9.32
C VAL A 137 -0.99 -15.33 -9.83
N ALA A 138 0.25 -15.79 -9.73
CA ALA A 138 1.44 -14.98 -9.97
C ALA A 138 1.47 -14.44 -11.41
N LYS A 139 1.08 -15.26 -12.39
CA LYS A 139 0.96 -14.84 -13.80
C LYS A 139 0.02 -13.67 -14.01
N LYS A 140 -1.06 -13.57 -13.21
CA LYS A 140 -2.02 -12.46 -13.33
C LYS A 140 -1.46 -11.18 -12.73
N VAL A 141 -0.79 -11.27 -11.58
CA VAL A 141 -0.07 -10.14 -10.96
C VAL A 141 1.06 -9.66 -11.89
N ALA A 142 1.79 -10.59 -12.49
CA ALA A 142 2.86 -10.31 -13.47
C ALA A 142 2.33 -9.59 -14.72
N SER A 143 1.24 -10.08 -15.31
CA SER A 143 0.62 -9.42 -16.48
C SER A 143 0.28 -7.96 -16.17
N MET A 144 -0.38 -7.72 -15.03
CA MET A 144 -0.75 -6.35 -14.62
C MET A 144 0.47 -5.48 -14.30
N THR A 145 1.54 -6.07 -13.76
CA THR A 145 2.81 -5.36 -13.52
C THR A 145 3.51 -4.99 -14.83
N GLN A 146 3.43 -5.86 -15.85
CA GLN A 146 3.95 -5.59 -17.18
C GLN A 146 3.16 -4.47 -17.87
N ASP A 147 1.82 -4.51 -17.83
CA ASP A 147 0.95 -3.46 -18.38
C ASP A 147 1.27 -2.08 -17.77
N TRP A 148 1.60 -2.05 -16.48
CA TRP A 148 2.08 -0.84 -15.83
C TRP A 148 3.43 -0.39 -16.38
N LEU A 149 4.44 -1.27 -16.41
CA LEU A 149 5.77 -0.91 -16.94
C LEU A 149 5.72 -0.40 -18.38
N ASP A 150 4.81 -0.94 -19.19
CA ASP A 150 4.62 -0.54 -20.59
C ASP A 150 3.77 0.72 -20.74
N GLY A 151 3.26 1.29 -19.63
CA GLY A 151 2.41 2.49 -19.63
C GLY A 151 1.03 2.28 -20.23
N VAL A 152 0.59 1.02 -20.35
CA VAL A 152 -0.70 0.63 -20.93
C VAL A 152 -1.84 0.86 -19.93
N TRP A 153 -1.60 0.51 -18.65
CA TRP A 153 -2.60 0.62 -17.60
C TRP A 153 -1.96 0.68 -16.22
N THR A 154 -2.40 1.62 -15.38
CA THR A 154 -1.90 1.75 -14.00
C THR A 154 -2.94 1.20 -13.01
N PRO A 155 -2.80 -0.03 -12.48
CA PRO A 155 -3.82 -0.64 -11.63
C PRO A 155 -4.16 0.16 -10.36
N CYS A 156 -3.23 0.98 -9.87
CA CYS A 156 -3.40 1.77 -8.66
C CYS A 156 -4.09 3.12 -8.86
N LYS A 157 -4.20 3.59 -10.11
CA LYS A 157 -4.75 4.91 -10.47
C LYS A 157 -5.92 4.82 -11.44
N ASP A 158 -5.79 3.94 -12.43
CA ASP A 158 -6.72 3.77 -13.54
C ASP A 158 -7.67 2.57 -13.32
N GLY A 159 -7.50 1.83 -12.22
CA GLY A 159 -8.36 0.71 -11.86
C GLY A 159 -9.58 1.14 -11.03
N ASP A 160 -10.62 0.29 -11.02
CA ASP A 160 -11.73 0.49 -10.09
C ASP A 160 -11.25 0.43 -8.64
N PRO A 161 -11.87 1.20 -7.74
CA PRO A 161 -11.55 1.14 -6.31
C PRO A 161 -11.66 -0.28 -5.78
N PHE A 162 -10.71 -0.67 -4.91
CA PHE A 162 -10.80 -1.96 -4.24
C PHE A 162 -11.91 -1.93 -3.20
N ILE A 163 -12.54 -3.07 -2.94
CA ILE A 163 -13.52 -3.15 -1.85
C ILE A 163 -12.77 -3.67 -0.64
N ILE A 164 -12.84 -2.94 0.46
CA ILE A 164 -12.20 -3.32 1.73
C ILE A 164 -13.21 -3.32 2.88
N SER A 165 -12.85 -4.02 3.94
CA SER A 165 -13.55 -3.99 5.22
C SER A 165 -12.96 -2.95 6.17
N GLU A 166 -13.67 -2.68 7.27
CA GLU A 166 -13.22 -1.79 8.34
C GLU A 166 -11.96 -2.32 9.07
N ASP A 167 -11.73 -3.62 9.05
CA ASP A 167 -10.53 -4.29 9.58
C ASP A 167 -9.44 -4.50 8.51
N ASP A 168 -9.39 -3.62 7.51
CA ASP A 168 -8.36 -3.50 6.47
C ASP A 168 -8.20 -4.71 5.53
N TYR A 169 -9.17 -5.63 5.48
CA TYR A 169 -9.11 -6.75 4.54
C TYR A 169 -9.64 -6.37 3.16
N VAL A 170 -8.89 -6.75 2.14
CA VAL A 170 -9.33 -6.72 0.74
C VAL A 170 -10.45 -7.74 0.55
N ILE A 171 -11.63 -7.29 0.18
CA ILE A 171 -12.81 -8.12 -0.14
C ILE A 171 -12.85 -8.47 -1.63
N ASP A 172 -12.46 -7.53 -2.49
CA ASP A 172 -12.32 -7.74 -3.94
C ASP A 172 -11.19 -6.90 -4.54
N GLY A 173 -10.59 -7.42 -5.61
CA GLY A 173 -9.48 -6.78 -6.32
C GLY A 173 -8.08 -7.30 -5.96
N HIS A 174 -7.95 -8.48 -5.33
CA HIS A 174 -6.68 -9.02 -4.79
C HIS A 174 -5.48 -8.99 -5.75
N HIS A 175 -5.65 -9.31 -7.04
CA HIS A 175 -4.51 -9.25 -7.99
C HIS A 175 -4.06 -7.82 -8.26
N ARG A 176 -4.98 -6.85 -8.33
CA ARG A 176 -4.66 -5.42 -8.50
C ARG A 176 -4.02 -4.88 -7.22
N TRP A 177 -4.64 -5.21 -6.09
CA TRP A 177 -4.10 -4.90 -4.77
C TRP A 177 -2.68 -5.40 -4.62
N ALA A 178 -2.40 -6.66 -4.97
CA ALA A 178 -1.06 -7.23 -4.88
C ALA A 178 -0.04 -6.42 -5.68
N VAL A 179 -0.35 -5.99 -6.90
CA VAL A 179 0.54 -5.10 -7.68
C VAL A 179 0.78 -3.78 -6.95
N CYS A 180 -0.26 -3.17 -6.38
CA CYS A 180 -0.15 -1.88 -5.69
C CYS A 180 0.55 -1.97 -4.33
N ALA A 181 0.32 -3.03 -3.57
CA ALA A 181 0.90 -3.28 -2.25
C ALA A 181 2.41 -3.44 -2.36
N VAL A 182 2.85 -4.18 -3.37
CA VAL A 182 4.27 -4.34 -3.70
C VAL A 182 4.97 -3.00 -3.94
N GLN A 183 4.28 -2.06 -4.58
CA GLN A 183 4.80 -0.73 -4.88
C GLN A 183 4.55 0.29 -3.76
N ARG A 184 3.81 -0.09 -2.71
CA ARG A 184 3.39 0.78 -1.59
C ARG A 184 2.61 2.01 -2.05
N GLU A 185 1.85 1.84 -3.11
CA GLU A 185 1.13 2.93 -3.76
C GLU A 185 -0.17 3.27 -3.04
N LEU A 186 -0.59 4.52 -3.21
CA LEU A 186 -1.90 4.96 -2.73
C LEU A 186 -2.98 4.48 -3.69
N VAL A 187 -4.05 3.93 -3.13
CA VAL A 187 -5.17 3.37 -3.88
C VAL A 187 -6.48 3.91 -3.35
N SER A 188 -7.42 4.19 -4.25
CA SER A 188 -8.81 4.47 -3.86
C SER A 188 -9.50 3.16 -3.51
N VAL A 189 -10.27 3.17 -2.42
CA VAL A 189 -11.01 2.01 -1.94
C VAL A 189 -12.43 2.39 -1.55
N TYR A 190 -13.34 1.43 -1.69
CA TYR A 190 -14.63 1.43 -1.02
C TYR A 190 -14.49 0.69 0.31
N CYS A 191 -14.51 1.43 1.41
CA CYS A 191 -14.45 0.88 2.75
C CYS A 191 -15.88 0.65 3.28
N ILE A 192 -16.21 -0.62 3.52
CA ILE A 192 -17.48 -1.00 4.14
C ILE A 192 -17.27 -1.02 5.65
N SER A 193 -18.10 -0.29 6.40
CA SER A 193 -18.03 -0.19 7.86
C SER A 193 -18.53 -1.45 8.57
N LEU A 194 -17.93 -2.60 8.23
CA LEU A 194 -18.12 -3.90 8.83
C LEU A 194 -16.81 -4.70 8.81
N PRO A 195 -16.62 -5.63 9.77
CA PRO A 195 -15.56 -6.62 9.69
C PRO A 195 -15.70 -7.52 8.44
N ALA A 196 -14.58 -7.94 7.87
CA ALA A 196 -14.53 -8.75 6.65
C ALA A 196 -15.41 -10.00 6.73
N THR A 197 -15.38 -10.69 7.88
CA THR A 197 -16.18 -11.91 8.12
C THR A 197 -17.68 -11.66 7.95
N LYS A 198 -18.19 -10.51 8.41
CA LYS A 198 -19.60 -10.12 8.26
C LYS A 198 -19.94 -9.78 6.83
N ILE A 199 -19.04 -9.11 6.11
CA ILE A 199 -19.23 -8.84 4.69
C ILE A 199 -19.36 -10.16 3.90
N PHE A 200 -18.46 -11.13 4.13
CA PHE A 200 -18.56 -12.43 3.47
C PHE A 200 -19.82 -13.20 3.86
N GLU A 201 -20.29 -13.10 5.10
CA GLU A 201 -21.60 -13.67 5.50
C GLU A 201 -22.75 -13.05 4.72
N MET A 202 -22.76 -11.74 4.53
CA MET A 202 -23.81 -11.02 3.80
C MET A 202 -23.76 -11.26 2.28
N LEU A 203 -22.57 -11.48 1.73
CA LEU A 203 -22.39 -11.79 0.31
C LEU A 203 -22.84 -13.20 -0.06
N LYS A 204 -22.96 -14.12 0.91
CA LYS A 204 -23.50 -15.47 0.67
C LYS A 204 -24.95 -15.37 0.21
N GLY A 205 -25.16 -15.64 -1.07
CA GLY A 205 -26.49 -15.60 -1.69
C GLY A 205 -26.95 -14.19 -2.07
N PHE A 206 -26.09 -13.17 -2.02
CA PHE A 206 -26.43 -11.86 -2.54
C PHE A 206 -26.61 -11.91 -4.07
N PRO A 207 -27.74 -11.41 -4.62
CA PRO A 207 -28.02 -11.51 -6.05
C PRO A 207 -26.92 -10.88 -6.91
N GLY A 208 -26.45 -11.63 -7.91
CA GLY A 208 -25.45 -11.17 -8.87
C GLY A 208 -23.98 -11.33 -8.44
N VAL A 209 -23.71 -11.70 -7.19
CA VAL A 209 -22.35 -12.09 -6.78
C VAL A 209 -22.03 -13.44 -7.41
N THR A 210 -21.00 -13.45 -8.24
CA THR A 210 -20.48 -14.69 -8.85
C THR A 210 -19.20 -15.12 -8.16
N GLN A 211 -18.94 -16.42 -8.21
CA GLN A 211 -17.70 -17.03 -7.75
C GLN A 211 -16.75 -17.24 -8.92
N ALA A 212 -15.45 -17.09 -8.71
CA ALA A 212 -14.47 -17.21 -9.77
C ALA A 212 -14.40 -18.67 -10.31
N THR A 213 -14.72 -18.87 -11.58
CA THR A 213 -14.60 -20.17 -12.28
C THR A 213 -13.18 -20.35 -12.83
N HIS A 214 -12.19 -20.56 -11.95
CA HIS A 214 -10.82 -20.85 -12.37
C HIS A 214 -10.26 -22.09 -11.67
N PRO A 215 -9.54 -22.98 -12.40
CA PRO A 215 -8.73 -24.03 -11.79
C PRO A 215 -7.48 -23.40 -11.16
N GLY A 216 -7.67 -22.72 -10.03
CA GLY A 216 -6.59 -22.44 -9.08
C GLY A 216 -6.46 -23.64 -8.15
N THR A 217 -5.32 -23.78 -7.47
CA THR A 217 -5.19 -24.74 -6.39
C THR A 217 -6.29 -24.48 -5.35
N ASP A 218 -7.24 -25.40 -5.21
CA ASP A 218 -8.40 -25.31 -4.30
C ASP A 218 -8.00 -25.40 -2.81
N VAL A 219 -6.74 -25.15 -2.50
CA VAL A 219 -6.16 -25.30 -1.18
C VAL A 219 -5.34 -24.06 -0.85
N CYS A 220 -5.66 -23.45 0.28
CA CYS A 220 -4.71 -22.59 0.96
C CYS A 220 -3.54 -23.49 1.39
N GLY A 221 -2.31 -23.14 1.02
CA GLY A 221 -1.15 -23.79 1.60
C GLY A 221 -1.25 -23.71 3.12
N SER A 222 -0.95 -24.81 3.81
CA SER A 222 -0.86 -24.78 5.27
C SER A 222 0.26 -23.82 5.64
N LEU A 223 -0.07 -22.73 6.35
CA LEU A 223 0.90 -21.81 6.94
C LEU A 223 1.80 -22.54 7.93
#